data_AF-A0A358SPI7-F1
#
_entry.id   AF-A0A358SPI7-F1
#
_cell.length_a   1.000
_cell.length_b   1.000
_cell.length_c   1.000
_cell.angle_alpha   90.00
_cell.angle_beta   90.00
_cell.angle_gamma   90.00
#
_symmetry.space_group_name_H-M   'P 1'
#
loop_
_entity.id
_entity.type
_entity.pdbx_description
1 polymer ?
#
loop_
_entity_poly.entity_id
_entity_poly.type
_entity_poly.pdbx_seq_one_letter_code
_entity_poly.pdbx_strand_id
1 'polypeptide(L)'
;HADAGAVRRWAGDLGLARTEADARLARLLAHPAERVLLDQLSWLPERIAGAARRGRPEEFPRYLESVAAAWLDCREACPALPFGGHAAPRDAAGRSARLWLAEAARTVLGTGLELIGIGPAGLSHTGLL
;
A
#
# COMPACT_ATOMS: atom_id res chain seq x y z
N HIS A 1 -0.39 -5.71 4.59
CA HIS A 1 0.72 -4.90 5.12
C HIS A 1 2.09 -5.58 4.95
N ALA A 2 2.32 -6.74 5.59
CA ALA A 2 3.64 -7.39 5.60
C ALA A 2 4.22 -7.68 4.21
N ASP A 3 3.37 -8.15 3.29
CA ASP A 3 3.75 -8.39 1.91
C ASP A 3 4.15 -7.11 1.15
N ALA A 4 3.33 -6.06 1.21
CA ALA A 4 3.68 -4.77 0.61
C ALA A 4 5.03 -4.24 1.14
N GLY A 5 5.30 -4.46 2.43
CA GLY A 5 6.61 -4.19 3.03
C GLY A 5 7.73 -5.13 2.59
N ALA A 6 7.42 -6.38 2.21
CA ALA A 6 8.40 -7.34 1.69
C ALA A 6 8.94 -6.90 0.34
N VAL A 7 8.10 -6.33 -0.53
CA VAL A 7 8.53 -5.77 -1.83
C VAL A 7 9.66 -4.76 -1.66
N ARG A 8 9.57 -3.85 -0.66
CA ARG A 8 10.65 -2.90 -0.39
C ARG A 8 11.94 -3.57 0.09
N ARG A 9 11.82 -4.61 0.93
CA ARG A 9 12.99 -5.35 1.42
C ARG A 9 13.70 -6.07 0.28
N TRP A 10 12.96 -6.81 -0.53
CA TRP A 10 13.50 -7.51 -1.70
C TRP A 10 14.10 -6.55 -2.72
N ALA A 11 13.51 -5.36 -2.91
CA ALA A 11 14.10 -4.33 -3.76
C ALA A 11 15.50 -3.93 -3.24
N GLY A 12 15.63 -3.75 -1.92
CA GLY A 12 16.91 -3.50 -1.27
C GLY A 12 17.92 -4.63 -1.47
N ASP A 13 17.49 -5.89 -1.28
CA ASP A 13 18.33 -7.08 -1.47
C ASP A 13 18.85 -7.20 -2.92
N LEU A 14 18.08 -6.72 -3.90
CA LEU A 14 18.43 -6.66 -5.32
C LEU A 14 19.22 -5.39 -5.70
N GLY A 15 19.50 -4.48 -4.77
CA GLY A 15 20.15 -3.20 -5.04
C GLY A 15 19.27 -2.21 -5.84
N LEU A 16 17.96 -2.43 -5.87
CA LEU A 16 16.99 -1.63 -6.61
C LEU A 16 16.38 -0.58 -5.69
N ALA A 17 16.91 0.64 -5.74
CA ALA A 17 16.37 1.78 -4.99
C ALA A 17 15.22 2.48 -5.75
N ARG A 18 14.33 3.11 -4.98
CA ARG A 18 13.37 4.08 -5.52
C ARG A 18 14.08 5.39 -5.83
N THR A 19 13.72 6.04 -6.93
CA THR A 19 13.97 7.46 -7.12
C THR A 19 13.04 8.29 -6.23
N GLU A 20 13.32 9.59 -6.08
CA GLU A 20 12.39 10.51 -5.42
C GLU A 20 10.98 10.42 -6.03
N ALA A 21 9.98 10.57 -5.17
CA ALA A 21 8.60 10.64 -5.61
C ALA A 21 8.37 11.95 -6.36
N ASP A 22 7.94 11.86 -7.62
CA ASP A 22 7.48 13.01 -8.38
C ASP A 22 6.13 12.73 -9.05
N ALA A 23 5.43 13.78 -9.46
CA ALA A 23 4.15 13.64 -10.14
C ALA A 23 4.25 12.94 -11.51
N ARG A 24 5.44 12.79 -12.08
CA ARG A 24 5.65 12.08 -13.35
C ARG A 24 5.60 10.57 -13.13
N LEU A 25 6.13 10.07 -12.01
CA LEU A 25 6.04 8.65 -11.63
C LEU A 25 4.58 8.18 -11.55
N ALA A 26 3.68 8.99 -10.99
CA ALA A 26 2.25 8.65 -10.93
C ALA A 26 1.63 8.48 -12.33
N ARG A 27 2.11 9.22 -13.34
CA ARG A 27 1.62 9.09 -14.73
C ARG A 27 2.11 7.82 -15.42
N LEU A 28 3.16 7.17 -14.90
CA LEU A 28 3.65 5.89 -15.41
C LEU A 28 2.79 4.70 -14.96
N LEU A 29 1.95 4.89 -13.92
CA LEU A 29 1.02 3.88 -13.39
C LEU A 29 -0.23 3.81 -14.28
N ALA A 30 -0.07 3.23 -15.47
CA ALA A 30 -1.08 3.23 -16.51
C ALA A 30 -1.96 1.96 -16.53
N HIS A 31 -1.49 0.86 -15.94
CA HIS A 31 -2.21 -0.41 -16.01
C HIS A 31 -3.53 -0.36 -15.21
N PRO A 32 -4.62 -0.99 -15.67
CA PRO A 32 -5.90 -0.96 -14.97
C PRO A 32 -5.81 -1.36 -13.50
N ALA A 33 -5.06 -2.41 -13.16
CA ALA A 33 -4.86 -2.84 -11.77
C ALA A 33 -4.12 -1.80 -10.91
N GLU A 34 -3.15 -1.07 -11.49
CA GLU A 34 -2.45 0.02 -10.79
C GLU A 34 -3.42 1.17 -10.51
N ARG A 35 -4.30 1.50 -11.47
CA ARG A 35 -5.32 2.55 -11.31
C ARG A 35 -6.39 2.19 -10.28
N VAL A 36 -6.83 0.94 -10.25
CA VAL A 36 -7.77 0.44 -9.24
C VAL A 36 -7.17 0.58 -7.84
N LEU A 37 -5.90 0.19 -7.66
CA LEU A 37 -5.24 0.36 -6.38
C LEU A 37 -5.10 1.84 -6.00
N LEU A 38 -4.67 2.71 -6.92
CA LEU A 38 -4.58 4.15 -6.68
C LEU A 38 -5.91 4.76 -6.23
N ASP A 39 -7.02 4.39 -6.90
CA ASP A 39 -8.36 4.80 -6.48
C ASP A 39 -8.64 4.36 -5.05
N GLN A 40 -8.48 3.07 -4.73
CA GLN A 40 -8.72 2.55 -3.36
C GLN A 40 -7.88 3.28 -2.29
N LEU A 41 -6.61 3.55 -2.57
CA LEU A 41 -5.72 4.27 -1.65
C LEU A 41 -6.16 5.73 -1.45
N SER A 42 -6.69 6.37 -2.49
CA SER A 42 -7.11 7.77 -2.43
C SER A 42 -8.27 8.02 -1.47
N TRP A 43 -9.13 7.02 -1.24
CA TRP A 43 -10.30 7.12 -0.36
C TRP A 43 -10.00 7.09 1.14
N LEU A 44 -8.75 6.86 1.56
CA LEU A 44 -8.40 6.70 2.97
C LEU A 44 -8.90 7.88 3.85
N PRO A 45 -8.65 9.16 3.51
CA PRO A 45 -9.07 10.28 4.34
C PRO A 45 -10.60 10.35 4.53
N GLU A 46 -11.36 10.16 3.46
CA GLU A 46 -12.82 10.19 3.47
C GLU A 46 -13.40 9.01 4.27
N ARG A 47 -12.79 7.83 4.15
CA ARG A 47 -13.21 6.63 4.90
C ARG A 47 -12.98 6.80 6.40
N ILE A 48 -11.82 7.32 6.80
CA ILE A 48 -11.52 7.63 8.21
C ILE A 48 -12.51 8.67 8.73
N ALA A 49 -12.67 9.79 8.01
CA ALA A 49 -13.52 10.88 8.46
C ALA A 49 -15.00 10.45 8.52
N GLY A 50 -15.47 9.63 7.58
CA GLY A 50 -16.82 9.09 7.55
C GLY A 50 -17.10 8.11 8.69
N ALA A 51 -16.15 7.23 9.01
CA ALA A 51 -16.26 6.32 10.16
C ALA A 51 -16.27 7.10 11.49
N ALA A 52 -15.36 8.07 11.64
CA ALA A 52 -15.26 8.90 12.84
C ALA A 52 -16.54 9.71 13.10
N ARG A 53 -17.08 10.39 12.07
CA ARG A 53 -18.31 11.19 12.20
C ARG A 53 -19.53 10.36 12.60
N ARG A 54 -19.59 9.10 12.18
CA ARG A 54 -20.73 8.21 12.47
C ARG A 54 -20.53 7.38 13.74
N GLY A 55 -19.34 7.39 14.32
CA GLY A 55 -18.98 6.48 15.42
C GLY A 55 -19.01 5.02 14.99
N ARG A 56 -18.58 4.73 13.74
CA ARG A 56 -18.66 3.40 13.10
C ARG A 56 -17.26 2.85 12.72
N PRO A 57 -16.33 2.64 13.67
CA PRO A 57 -14.98 2.16 13.37
C PRO A 57 -14.95 0.76 12.73
N GLU A 58 -15.99 -0.06 12.96
CA GLU A 58 -16.13 -1.41 12.41
C GLU A 58 -16.42 -1.45 10.89
N GLU A 59 -16.70 -0.31 10.27
CA GLU A 59 -16.79 -0.22 8.80
C GLU A 59 -15.41 -0.25 8.13
N PHE A 60 -14.37 0.10 8.87
CA PHE A 60 -13.03 0.31 8.33
C PHE A 60 -12.28 -0.97 7.96
N PRO A 61 -12.39 -2.10 8.69
CA PRO A 61 -11.81 -3.38 8.27
C PRO A 61 -12.20 -3.79 6.84
N ARG A 62 -13.48 -3.63 6.46
CA ARG A 62 -13.94 -3.95 5.10
C ARG A 62 -13.27 -3.08 4.03
N TYR A 63 -12.99 -1.82 4.35
CA TYR A 63 -12.21 -0.96 3.44
C TYR A 63 -10.75 -1.44 3.32
N LEU A 64 -10.12 -1.85 4.43
CA LEU A 64 -8.76 -2.41 4.41
C LEU A 64 -8.68 -3.72 3.63
N GLU A 65 -9.72 -4.56 3.69
CA GLU A 65 -9.86 -5.76 2.86
C GLU A 65 -9.87 -5.40 1.38
N SER A 66 -10.65 -4.40 0.96
CA SER A 66 -10.66 -3.92 -0.43
C SER A 66 -9.30 -3.39 -0.89
N VAL A 67 -8.60 -2.63 -0.05
CA VAL A 67 -7.23 -2.15 -0.34
C VAL A 67 -6.26 -3.33 -0.46
N ALA A 68 -6.37 -4.33 0.43
CA ALA A 68 -5.51 -5.51 0.42
C ALA A 68 -5.73 -6.37 -0.83
N ALA A 69 -6.99 -6.55 -1.26
CA ALA A 69 -7.35 -7.24 -2.49
C ALA A 69 -6.79 -6.49 -3.71
N ALA A 70 -7.03 -5.18 -3.82
CA ALA A 70 -6.48 -4.38 -4.92
C ALA A 70 -4.94 -4.41 -4.97
N TRP A 71 -4.28 -4.48 -3.80
CA TRP A 71 -2.83 -4.65 -3.72
C TRP A 71 -2.37 -6.01 -4.26
N LEU A 72 -3.04 -7.11 -3.85
CA LEU A 72 -2.78 -8.47 -4.35
C LEU A 72 -2.94 -8.55 -5.88
N ASP A 73 -4.03 -8.02 -6.41
CA ASP A 73 -4.27 -8.03 -7.86
C ASP A 73 -3.24 -7.19 -8.61
N CYS A 74 -2.92 -6.00 -8.09
CA CYS A 74 -1.93 -5.11 -8.69
C CYS A 74 -0.54 -5.72 -8.70
N ARG A 75 -0.11 -6.39 -7.63
CA ARG A 75 1.26 -6.91 -7.55
C ARG A 75 1.47 -8.17 -8.39
N GLU A 76 0.42 -8.94 -8.62
CA GLU A 76 0.44 -10.08 -9.54
C GLU A 76 0.44 -9.60 -11.00
N ALA A 77 -0.45 -8.67 -11.36
CA ALA A 77 -0.56 -8.16 -12.72
C ALA A 77 0.58 -7.21 -13.11
N CYS A 78 1.12 -6.46 -12.16
CA CYS A 78 2.10 -5.40 -12.35
C CYS A 78 3.21 -5.46 -11.30
N PRO A 79 4.06 -6.51 -11.33
CA PRO A 79 5.12 -6.66 -10.35
C PRO A 79 6.15 -5.52 -10.47
N ALA A 80 6.62 -5.04 -9.32
CA ALA A 80 7.69 -4.04 -9.25
C ALA A 80 9.08 -4.69 -9.42
N LEU A 81 9.20 -5.97 -9.07
CA LEU A 81 10.44 -6.73 -9.04
C LEU A 81 10.29 -8.00 -9.88
N PRO A 82 11.37 -8.48 -10.51
CA PRO A 82 11.32 -9.75 -11.21
C PRO A 82 11.14 -10.89 -10.20
N PHE A 83 10.03 -11.63 -10.29
CA PHE A 83 9.75 -12.77 -9.42
C PHE A 83 8.99 -13.86 -10.17
N GLY A 84 9.31 -15.13 -9.93
CA GLY A 84 8.53 -16.27 -10.44
C GLY A 84 8.39 -16.33 -11.97
N GLY A 85 9.32 -15.76 -12.73
CA GLY A 85 9.24 -15.69 -14.20
C GLY A 85 8.47 -14.48 -14.75
N HIS A 86 7.87 -13.64 -13.89
CA HIS A 86 7.22 -12.42 -14.31
C HIS A 86 8.22 -11.29 -14.56
N ALA A 87 8.00 -10.55 -15.65
CA ALA A 87 8.81 -9.39 -16.00
C ALA A 87 8.40 -8.16 -15.18
N ALA A 88 9.39 -7.46 -14.64
CA ALA A 88 9.23 -6.13 -14.03
C ALA A 88 9.57 -5.03 -15.05
N PRO A 89 9.26 -3.74 -14.76
CA PRO A 89 9.69 -2.64 -15.61
C PRO A 89 11.20 -2.67 -15.78
N ARG A 90 11.67 -2.55 -17.03
CA ARG A 90 13.10 -2.54 -17.34
C ARG A 90 13.72 -1.21 -16.91
N ASP A 91 13.01 -0.11 -17.13
CA ASP A 91 13.46 1.22 -16.76
C ASP A 91 13.31 1.49 -15.25
N ALA A 92 14.19 2.36 -14.73
CA ALA A 92 14.21 2.70 -13.32
C ALA A 92 13.00 3.49 -12.85
N ALA A 93 12.36 4.27 -13.74
CA ALA A 93 11.24 5.12 -13.40
C ALA A 93 9.96 4.30 -13.18
N GLY A 94 9.61 3.40 -14.08
CA GLY A 94 8.46 2.50 -13.95
C GLY A 94 8.60 1.58 -12.73
N ARG A 95 9.81 1.08 -12.48
CA ARG A 95 10.09 0.31 -11.26
C ARG A 95 9.94 1.16 -10.00
N SER A 96 10.48 2.38 -9.99
CA SER A 96 10.32 3.30 -8.85
C SER A 96 8.86 3.66 -8.61
N ALA A 97 8.07 3.88 -9.67
CA ALA A 97 6.64 4.16 -9.56
C ALA A 97 5.89 3.00 -8.85
N ARG A 98 6.15 1.75 -9.25
CA ARG A 98 5.52 0.58 -8.61
C ARG A 98 6.00 0.32 -7.19
N LEU A 99 7.28 0.60 -6.90
CA LEU A 99 7.80 0.53 -5.53
C LEU A 99 7.20 1.62 -4.63
N TRP A 100 6.91 2.81 -5.16
CA TRP A 100 6.16 3.83 -4.44
C TRP A 100 4.70 3.43 -4.21
N LEU A 101 4.07 2.79 -5.20
CA LEU A 101 2.71 2.24 -5.07
C LEU A 101 2.65 1.16 -3.97
N ALA A 102 3.66 0.29 -3.89
CA ALA A 102 3.81 -0.70 -2.81
C ALA A 102 3.93 -0.06 -1.43
N GLU A 103 4.76 0.98 -1.30
CA GLU A 103 4.88 1.71 -0.03
C GLU A 103 3.58 2.43 0.33
N ALA A 104 2.87 3.02 -0.63
CA ALA A 104 1.58 3.65 -0.38
C ALA A 104 0.56 2.62 0.16
N ALA A 105 0.47 1.44 -0.46
CA ALA A 105 -0.38 0.35 0.03
C ALA A 105 0.02 -0.10 1.44
N ARG A 106 1.33 -0.23 1.71
CA ARG A 106 1.83 -0.55 3.04
C ARG A 106 1.42 0.49 4.07
N THR A 107 1.59 1.78 3.77
CA THR A 107 1.26 2.90 4.65
C THR A 107 -0.23 2.91 4.95
N VAL A 108 -1.11 2.87 3.93
CA VAL A 108 -2.56 2.85 4.11
C VAL A 108 -3.01 1.66 4.96
N LEU A 109 -2.50 0.46 4.69
CA LEU A 109 -2.82 -0.72 5.50
C LEU A 109 -2.23 -0.60 6.92
N GLY A 110 -1.04 -0.01 7.09
CA GLY A 110 -0.41 0.18 8.40
C GLY A 110 -1.20 1.14 9.28
N THR A 111 -1.44 2.37 8.79
CA THR A 111 -2.31 3.35 9.43
C THR A 111 -3.69 2.76 9.70
N GLY A 112 -4.21 1.99 8.74
CA GLY A 112 -5.50 1.35 8.84
C GLY A 112 -5.61 0.39 10.02
N LEU A 113 -4.65 -0.53 10.10
CA LEU A 113 -4.55 -1.55 11.13
C LEU A 113 -4.28 -0.94 12.51
N GLU A 114 -3.44 0.10 12.60
CA GLU A 114 -3.19 0.85 13.84
C GLU A 114 -4.46 1.48 14.40
N LEU A 115 -5.29 2.09 13.54
CA LEU A 115 -6.57 2.70 13.95
C LEU A 115 -7.58 1.71 14.52
N ILE A 116 -7.51 0.43 14.14
CA ILE A 116 -8.37 -0.64 14.69
C ILE A 116 -7.67 -1.45 15.79
N GLY A 117 -6.51 -0.99 16.28
CA GLY A 117 -5.78 -1.62 17.38
C GLY A 117 -4.95 -2.85 16.98
N ILE A 118 -4.78 -3.12 15.68
CA ILE A 118 -3.97 -4.23 15.15
C ILE A 118 -2.60 -3.70 14.75
N GLY A 119 -1.83 -3.21 15.72
CA GLY A 119 -0.44 -2.78 15.51
C GLY A 119 0.57 -3.92 15.72
N PRO A 120 1.85 -3.75 15.33
CA PRO A 120 2.91 -4.55 15.94
C PRO A 120 2.77 -4.42 17.47
N ALA A 121 2.72 -5.54 18.18
CA ALA A 121 2.51 -5.57 19.63
C ALA A 121 3.44 -4.57 20.31
N GLY A 122 2.89 -3.45 20.77
CA GLY A 122 3.73 -2.32 21.16
C GLY A 122 3.04 -0.99 21.37
N LEU A 123 1.73 -0.97 21.67
CA LEU A 123 1.12 0.11 22.46
C LEU A 123 0.10 -0.52 23.40
N SER A 124 0.60 -1.31 24.36
CA SER A 124 -0.11 -1.51 25.62
C SER A 124 -0.21 -0.14 26.30
N HIS A 125 -1.27 0.61 26.02
CA HIS A 125 -1.65 1.73 26.86
C HIS A 125 -2.24 1.16 28.15
N THR A 126 -1.34 0.79 29.06
CA THR A 126 -1.62 0.54 30.45
C THR A 126 -1.97 1.87 31.12
N GLY A 127 -3.21 2.04 31.60
CA GLY A 127 -3.66 3.01 32.63
C GLY A 127 -3.68 4.49 32.23
N LEU A 128 -4.57 5.37 32.67
CA LEU A 128 -5.41 5.51 33.88
C LEU A 128 -6.44 6.62 33.52
N LEU A 129 -7.77 6.50 33.70
CA LEU A 129 -8.55 6.67 34.94
C LEU A 129 -7.81 7.25 36.15
#